data_AF-A0A0C2YZW4-F1
#
_entry.id   AF-A0A0C2YZW4-F1
#
_cell.length_a   1.000
_cell.length_b   1.000
_cell.length_c   1.000
_cell.angle_alpha   90.00
_cell.angle_beta   90.00
_cell.angle_gamma   90.00
#
_symmetry.space_group_name_H-M   'P 1'
#
loop_
_entity.id
_entity.type
_entity.pdbx_description
1 polymer ?
#
loop_
_entity_poly.entity_id
_entity_poly.type
_entity_poly.pdbx_seq_one_letter_code
_entity_poly.pdbx_strand_id
1 'polypeptide(L)' 'MTWETGFETKAEIKRLATQVVTSLSATASKDEILRLCIGMALAKDLVDSEILSLLAEVGARLGLTLVT' A
#
# COMPACT_ATOMS: atom_id res chain seq x y z
N MET A 1 6.47 25.92 5.72
CA MET A 1 6.69 24.61 6.38
C MET A 1 5.85 23.57 5.65
N THR A 2 6.39 22.81 4.69
CA THR A 2 5.60 21.81 3.94
C THR A 2 6.41 20.64 3.33
N TRP A 3 7.73 20.58 3.48
CA TRP A 3 8.55 19.52 2.86
C TRP A 3 8.55 18.20 3.64
N GLU A 4 8.42 18.26 4.96
CA GLU A 4 8.52 17.10 5.84
C GLU A 4 7.31 16.17 5.68
N THR A 5 6.09 16.72 5.62
CA THR A 5 4.85 15.94 5.57
C THR A 5 4.75 15.06 4.30
N GLY A 6 5.07 15.60 3.13
CA GLY A 6 4.98 14.83 1.88
C GLY A 6 6.07 13.77 1.71
N PHE A 7 7.26 13.99 2.29
CA PHE A 7 8.34 13.00 2.26
C PHE A 7 8.09 11.88 3.28
N GLU A 8 7.63 12.23 4.47
CA GLU A 8 7.21 11.29 5.52
C GLU A 8 6.08 10.38 5.04
N THR A 9 5.03 10.94 4.41
CA THR A 9 3.94 10.15 3.83
C THR A 9 4.45 9.15 2.78
N LYS A 10 5.36 9.56 1.88
CA LYS A 10 5.91 8.64 0.86
C LYS A 10 6.76 7.53 1.47
N ALA A 11 7.57 7.84 2.47
CA ALA A 11 8.38 6.84 3.17
C ALA A 11 7.48 5.84 3.91
N GLU A 12 6.41 6.33 4.53
CA GLU A 12 5.44 5.50 5.24
C GLU A 12 4.67 4.57 4.28
N ILE A 13 4.19 5.07 3.14
CA ILE A 13 3.55 4.24 2.12
C ILE A 13 4.48 3.10 1.66
N LYS A 14 5.77 3.39 1.45
CA LYS A 14 6.76 2.35 1.08
C LYS A 14 6.95 1.32 2.20
N ARG A 15 6.95 1.76 3.46
CA ARG A 15 7.06 0.87 4.63
C ARG A 15 5.82 -0.01 4.79
N LEU A 16 4.63 0.55 4.61
CA LEU A 16 3.36 -0.18 4.64
C LEU A 16 3.27 -1.18 3.50
N ALA A 17 3.66 -0.79 2.29
CA ALA A 17 3.70 -1.70 1.14
C ALA A 17 4.66 -2.88 1.39
N THR A 18 5.83 -2.66 2.02
CA THR A 18 6.71 -3.76 2.43
C THR A 18 5.99 -4.73 3.34
N GLN A 19 5.32 -4.23 4.39
CA GLN A 19 4.60 -5.07 5.36
C GLN A 19 3.49 -5.89 4.71
N VAL A 20 2.73 -5.29 3.79
CA VAL A 20 1.71 -6.00 3.03
C VAL A 20 2.36 -7.12 2.23
N VAL A 21 3.37 -6.82 1.41
CA VAL A 21 4.04 -7.82 0.56
C VAL A 21 4.65 -8.96 1.37
N THR A 22 5.26 -8.68 2.53
CA THR A 22 5.83 -9.72 3.40
C THR A 22 4.77 -10.58 4.09
N SER A 23 3.53 -10.09 4.19
CA SER A 23 2.41 -10.83 4.79
C SER A 23 1.65 -11.69 3.78
N LEU A 24 1.97 -11.57 2.48
CA LEU A 24 1.33 -12.34 1.42
C LEU A 24 1.89 -13.76 1.35
N SER A 25 1.01 -14.71 1.07
CA SER A 25 1.43 -16.03 0.58
C SER A 25 1.87 -15.93 -0.88
N ALA A 26 2.73 -16.86 -1.32
CA ALA A 26 3.22 -16.90 -2.70
C ALA A 26 2.11 -17.10 -3.75
N THR A 27 0.93 -17.56 -3.34
CA THR A 27 -0.23 -17.84 -4.19
C THR A 27 -1.39 -16.90 -3.89
N ALA A 28 -1.15 -15.76 -3.23
CA ALA A 28 -2.20 -14.81 -2.89
C ALA A 28 -2.88 -14.30 -4.17
N SER A 29 -4.19 -14.42 -4.21
CA SER A 29 -5.04 -13.86 -5.27
C SER A 29 -5.06 -12.34 -5.21
N LYS A 30 -5.44 -11.71 -6.33
CA LYS A 30 -5.60 -10.25 -6.39
C LYS A 30 -6.56 -9.72 -5.32
N ASP A 31 -7.64 -10.45 -5.03
CA ASP A 31 -8.62 -10.06 -4.01
C ASP A 31 -8.04 -10.13 -2.59
N GLU A 32 -7.22 -11.13 -2.30
CA GLU A 32 -6.52 -11.24 -1.00
C GLU A 32 -5.53 -10.08 -0.82
N ILE A 33 -4.79 -9.74 -1.88
CA ILE A 33 -3.88 -8.59 -1.88
C ILE A 33 -4.66 -7.29 -1.59
N LEU A 34 -5.78 -7.08 -2.29
CA LEU A 34 -6.63 -5.90 -2.07
C LEU A 34 -7.18 -5.84 -0.65
N ARG A 35 -7.69 -6.95 -0.11
CA ARG A 35 -8.19 -7.00 1.28
C ARG A 35 -7.10 -6.66 2.29
N LEU A 36 -5.87 -7.12 2.08
CA LEU A 36 -4.74 -6.80 2.96
C LEU A 36 -4.34 -5.33 2.87
N CYS A 37 -4.28 -4.76 1.66
CA CYS A 37 -4.04 -3.33 1.48
C CYS A 37 -5.11 -2.47 2.16
N ILE A 38 -6.39 -2.82 2.00
CA ILE A 38 -7.51 -2.10 2.62
C ILE A 38 -7.47 -2.26 4.15
N GLY A 39 -7.22 -3.47 4.66
CA GLY A 39 -7.07 -3.69 6.11
C GLY A 39 -5.92 -2.88 6.71
N MET A 40 -4.78 -2.81 6.01
CA MET A 40 -3.65 -1.97 6.39
C MET A 40 -4.00 -0.48 6.39
N ALA A 41 -4.72 -0.03 5.36
CA ALA A 41 -5.17 1.36 5.25
C ALA A 41 -6.10 1.77 6.39
N LEU A 42 -7.10 0.93 6.70
CA LEU A 42 -8.02 1.18 7.81
C LEU A 42 -7.29 1.18 9.16
N ALA A 43 -6.32 0.28 9.36
CA ALA A 43 -5.53 0.23 10.59
C ALA A 43 -4.55 1.41 10.76
N LYS A 44 -4.37 2.22 9.71
CA LYS A 44 -3.46 3.37 9.67
C LYS A 44 -4.17 4.68 9.37
N ASP A 45 -5.51 4.66 9.34
CA ASP A 45 -6.34 5.83 9.03
C ASP A 45 -5.91 6.55 7.74
N LEU A 46 -5.50 5.77 6.72
CA LEU A 46 -5.08 6.33 5.44
C LEU A 46 -6.28 6.95 4.71
N VAL A 47 -6.07 8.11 4.11
CA VAL A 47 -7.07 8.75 3.24
C VAL A 47 -7.03 8.16 1.82
N ASP A 48 -8.07 8.36 1.02
CA ASP A 48 -8.22 7.75 -0.31
C ASP A 48 -6.98 7.89 -1.21
N SER A 49 -6.33 9.06 -1.23
CA SER A 49 -5.11 9.28 -2.03
C SER A 49 -3.90 8.47 -1.54
N GLU A 50 -3.81 8.22 -0.25
CA GLU A 50 -2.80 7.36 0.38
C GLU A 50 -3.09 5.89 0.14
N ILE A 51 -4.37 5.50 0.13
CA ILE A 51 -4.82 4.15 -0.24
C ILE A 51 -4.43 3.84 -1.69
N LEU A 52 -4.71 4.77 -2.61
CA LEU A 52 -4.30 4.63 -4.02
C LEU A 52 -2.77 4.54 -4.16
N SER A 53 -2.03 5.32 -3.37
CA SER A 53 -0.56 5.27 -3.36
C SER A 53 -0.03 3.93 -2.82
N LEU A 54 -0.66 3.39 -1.77
CA LEU A 54 -0.35 2.07 -1.22
C LEU A 54 -0.62 0.96 -2.24
N LEU A 55 -1.78 0.98 -2.88
CA LEU A 55 -2.15 0.01 -3.91
C LEU A 55 -1.21 0.06 -5.11
N ALA A 56 -0.81 1.25 -5.55
CA ALA A 56 0.15 1.42 -6.63
C ALA A 56 1.54 0.86 -6.26
N GLU A 57 2.05 1.16 -5.07
CA GLU A 57 3.35 0.68 -4.60
C GLU A 57 3.37 -0.85 -4.38
N VAL A 58 2.31 -1.44 -3.80
CA VAL A 58 2.18 -2.89 -3.66
C VAL A 58 2.08 -3.55 -5.04
N GLY A 59 1.29 -2.99 -5.95
CA GLY A 59 1.19 -3.46 -7.33
C GLY A 59 2.54 -3.46 -8.04
N ALA A 60 3.30 -2.36 -7.96
CA ALA A 60 4.62 -2.23 -8.58
C ALA A 60 5.60 -3.31 -8.09
N ARG A 61 5.58 -3.65 -6.79
CA ARG A 61 6.45 -4.68 -6.20
C ARG A 61 6.08 -6.10 -6.59
N LEU A 62 4.80 -6.34 -6.86
CA LEU A 62 4.28 -7.63 -7.29
C LEU A 62 4.26 -7.78 -8.82
N GLY A 63 4.57 -6.72 -9.58
CA GLY A 63 4.43 -6.71 -11.03
C GLY A 63 2.97 -6.76 -11.50
N LEU A 64 2.05 -6.17 -10.72
CA LEU A 64 0.60 -6.21 -10.93
C LEU A 64 0.00 -4.81 -11.01
N THR A 65 -1.06 -4.65 -11.81
CA THR A 65 -1.89 -3.43 -11.81
C THR A 65 -3.08 -3.61 -10.87
N LEU A 66 -3.02 -2.95 -9.70
CA LEU A 66 -4.07 -2.99 -8.67
C LEU A 66 -5.05 -1.81 -8.74
N VAL A 67 -4.61 -0.69 -9.32
CA VAL A 67 -5.42 0.51 -9.58
C VAL A 67 -5.54 0.68 -11.08
N THR A 68 -6.76 0.87 -11.56
CA THR A 68 -7.11 1.14 -12.97
C THR A 68 -7.21 2.61 -13.25
#